data_AF-A0A662IPH0-F1
#
_entry.id   AF-A0A662IPH0-F1
#
_cell.length_a   1.000
_cell.length_b   1.000
_cell.length_c   1.000
_cell.angle_alpha   90.00
_cell.angle_beta   90.00
_cell.angle_gamma   90.00
#
_symmetry.space_group_name_H-M   'P 1'
#
loop_
_entity.id
_entity.type
_entity.pdbx_description
1 polymer ?
#
loop_
_entity_poly.entity_id
_entity_poly.type
_entity_poly.pdbx_seq_one_letter_code
_entity_poly.pdbx_strand_id
1 'polypeptide(L)'
;MKLLKILAELHWGYAIRRPVFSAAQPTVRAPPPTTLLGALARAYTTIKQIPEITTQGGRLFSSTIKLLEICPWATLALIDERLINPVIGPIETHDILKAVIAPYLRRENVYPGSAMLYGPQPHGKIYAPSMNVTLAYFVQDEYADELMRSAYGIVALGCKEAVVSIKEVHLVDFTEIHERMVKTAFYFPKKAGIPLSGGYVMDLFTLPKAEHFELAKVKDLSKLSEEFIIPLGSIEVQVSHEAAVVKDAEGDVLLIPREVMRGDK
;
A
#
# COMPACT_ATOMS: atom_id res chain seq x y z
N MET A 1 16.58 2.63 -14.58
CA MET A 1 15.44 2.76 -13.64
C MET A 1 15.95 3.52 -12.43
N LYS A 2 15.10 4.40 -11.87
CA LYS A 2 15.37 5.14 -10.64
C LYS A 2 14.36 4.77 -9.56
N LEU A 3 14.71 5.06 -8.32
CA LEU A 3 13.81 4.90 -7.20
C LEU A 3 13.30 6.29 -6.80
N LEU A 4 12.00 6.47 -6.84
CA LEU A 4 11.33 7.68 -6.37
C LEU A 4 10.85 7.43 -4.94
N LYS A 5 11.54 8.04 -3.97
CA LYS A 5 11.21 7.95 -2.54
C LYS A 5 10.41 9.16 -2.11
N ILE A 6 9.39 8.93 -1.29
CA ILE A 6 8.48 9.97 -0.82
C ILE A 6 8.30 9.82 0.67
N LEU A 7 8.59 10.88 1.42
CA LEU A 7 8.16 10.99 2.81
C LEU A 7 6.77 11.64 2.85
N ALA A 8 5.81 10.93 3.41
CA ALA A 8 4.43 11.38 3.48
C ALA A 8 3.88 11.28 4.90
N GLU A 9 3.04 12.25 5.28
CA GLU A 9 2.38 12.32 6.57
C GLU A 9 0.87 12.08 6.40
N LEU A 10 0.37 11.04 7.06
CA LEU A 10 -1.05 10.71 7.10
C LEU A 10 -1.78 11.67 8.04
N HIS A 11 -2.88 12.29 7.60
CA HIS A 11 -3.60 13.25 8.45
C HIS A 11 -4.28 12.56 9.63
N TRP A 12 -5.05 11.50 9.36
CA TRP A 12 -5.71 10.69 10.39
C TRP A 12 -5.42 9.18 10.26
N GLY A 13 -4.88 8.75 9.12
CA GLY A 13 -4.74 7.35 8.75
C GLY A 13 -5.29 7.10 7.35
N TYR A 14 -5.79 5.90 7.09
CA TYR A 14 -6.33 5.54 5.78
C TYR A 14 -7.41 4.46 5.88
N ALA A 15 -8.19 4.35 4.79
CA ALA A 15 -9.15 3.28 4.59
C ALA A 15 -9.03 2.73 3.17
N ILE A 16 -8.91 1.40 3.07
CA ILE A 16 -8.73 0.70 1.81
C ILE A 16 -9.78 -0.40 1.74
N ARG A 17 -10.69 -0.24 0.78
CA ARG A 17 -11.83 -1.15 0.65
C ARG A 17 -11.43 -2.36 -0.18
N ARG A 18 -11.67 -3.55 0.34
CA ARG A 18 -11.54 -4.79 -0.42
C ARG A 18 -12.82 -5.03 -1.24
N PRO A 19 -12.72 -5.44 -2.52
CA PRO A 19 -13.87 -5.50 -3.43
C PRO A 19 -14.92 -6.56 -3.05
N VAL A 20 -14.58 -7.53 -2.20
CA VAL A 20 -15.47 -8.68 -1.86
C VAL A 20 -16.26 -8.51 -0.56
N PHE A 21 -16.12 -7.39 0.14
CA PHE A 21 -16.79 -7.15 1.42
C PHE A 21 -17.87 -6.07 1.29
N SER A 22 -19.12 -6.43 1.60
CA SER A 22 -20.29 -5.55 1.46
C SER A 22 -20.69 -4.82 2.73
N ALA A 23 -20.43 -5.39 3.92
CA ALA A 23 -20.85 -4.83 5.21
C ALA A 23 -19.65 -4.53 6.12
N ALA A 24 -19.19 -5.52 6.90
CA ALA A 24 -17.97 -5.41 7.69
C ALA A 24 -16.74 -5.63 6.79
N GLN A 25 -15.83 -4.65 6.77
CA GLN A 25 -14.61 -4.76 5.98
C GLN A 25 -13.41 -5.01 6.89
N PRO A 26 -12.56 -6.02 6.58
CA PRO A 26 -11.31 -6.21 7.30
C PRO A 26 -10.37 -5.04 7.01
N THR A 27 -9.53 -4.74 7.98
CA THR A 27 -8.50 -3.71 7.82
C THR A 27 -7.40 -4.19 6.89
N VAL A 28 -6.80 -3.25 6.15
CA VAL A 28 -5.55 -3.48 5.42
C VAL A 28 -4.44 -2.75 6.18
N ARG A 29 -3.37 -3.44 6.58
CA ARG A 29 -2.38 -2.93 7.56
C ARG A 29 -1.33 -1.99 6.98
N ALA A 30 -1.20 -1.96 5.66
CA ALA A 30 -0.46 -0.95 4.92
C ALA A 30 -1.12 -0.76 3.56
N PRO A 31 -1.02 0.42 2.94
CA PRO A 31 -1.51 0.61 1.58
C PRO A 31 -0.84 -0.36 0.58
N PRO A 32 -1.62 -1.20 -0.16
CA PRO A 32 -1.08 -2.12 -1.15
C PRO A 32 -0.34 -1.41 -2.30
N PRO A 33 0.54 -2.10 -3.04
CA PRO A 33 1.22 -1.56 -4.22
C PRO A 33 0.26 -0.90 -5.22
N THR A 34 -0.89 -1.53 -5.48
CA THR A 34 -1.92 -1.01 -6.37
C THR A 34 -2.54 0.31 -5.90
N THR A 35 -2.67 0.49 -4.58
CA THR A 35 -3.14 1.74 -3.98
C THR A 35 -2.09 2.84 -4.10
N LEU A 36 -0.82 2.51 -3.88
CA LEU A 36 0.30 3.44 -4.05
C LEU A 36 0.40 3.90 -5.50
N LEU A 37 0.35 2.97 -6.47
CA LEU A 37 0.33 3.29 -7.89
C LEU A 37 -0.89 4.12 -8.27
N GLY A 38 -2.08 3.80 -7.75
CA GLY A 38 -3.29 4.58 -7.97
C GLY A 38 -3.19 6.01 -7.45
N ALA A 39 -2.51 6.22 -6.32
CA ALA A 39 -2.28 7.54 -5.75
C ALA A 39 -1.36 8.40 -6.63
N LEU A 40 -0.22 7.85 -7.04
CA LEU A 40 0.70 8.52 -7.96
C LEU A 40 0.05 8.76 -9.34
N ALA A 41 -0.70 7.78 -9.84
CA ALA A 41 -1.40 7.87 -11.11
C ALA A 41 -2.42 9.01 -11.10
N ARG A 42 -3.22 9.13 -10.03
CA ARG A 42 -4.20 10.22 -9.90
C ARG A 42 -3.53 11.59 -10.00
N ALA A 43 -2.39 11.78 -9.32
CA ALA A 43 -1.66 13.03 -9.36
C ALA A 43 -1.11 13.31 -10.77
N TYR A 44 -0.44 12.32 -11.35
CA TYR A 44 0.12 12.37 -12.70
C TYR A 44 -0.95 12.66 -13.78
N THR A 45 -2.06 11.92 -13.78
CA THR A 45 -3.10 12.06 -14.80
C THR A 45 -3.86 13.37 -14.67
N THR A 46 -4.03 13.89 -13.46
CA THR A 46 -4.62 15.21 -13.23
C THR A 46 -3.77 16.30 -13.88
N ILE A 47 -2.44 16.26 -13.68
CA ILE A 47 -1.50 17.22 -14.27
C ILE A 47 -1.50 17.12 -15.80
N LYS A 48 -1.54 15.89 -16.34
CA LYS A 48 -1.54 15.62 -17.78
C LYS A 48 -2.91 15.71 -18.45
N GLN A 49 -3.96 16.03 -17.69
CA GLN A 49 -5.34 16.06 -18.17
C GLN A 49 -5.77 14.74 -18.85
N ILE A 50 -5.26 13.61 -18.35
CA ILE A 50 -5.63 12.28 -18.83
C ILE A 50 -6.92 11.87 -18.11
N PRO A 51 -7.95 11.40 -18.84
CA PRO A 51 -9.18 10.89 -18.23
C PRO A 51 -8.91 9.73 -17.26
N GLU A 52 -9.71 9.62 -16.20
CA GLU A 52 -9.59 8.56 -15.18
C GLU A 52 -9.83 7.14 -15.75
N ILE A 53 -10.57 7.07 -16.86
CA ILE A 53 -10.88 5.83 -17.58
C ILE A 53 -10.27 5.89 -18.97
N THR A 54 -9.54 4.85 -19.35
CA THR A 54 -8.99 4.68 -20.69
C THR A 54 -9.54 3.43 -21.33
N THR A 55 -9.70 3.45 -22.66
CA THR A 55 -10.13 2.29 -23.44
C THR A 55 -8.93 1.68 -24.15
N GLN A 56 -8.71 0.37 -23.99
CA GLN A 56 -7.69 -0.39 -24.71
C GLN A 56 -8.29 -1.70 -25.23
N GLY A 57 -8.21 -1.96 -26.53
CA GLY A 57 -8.73 -3.20 -27.14
C GLY A 57 -10.22 -3.45 -26.87
N GLY A 58 -11.03 -2.38 -26.79
CA GLY A 58 -12.47 -2.48 -26.49
C GLY A 58 -12.82 -2.70 -25.01
N ARG A 59 -11.83 -2.75 -24.12
CA ARG A 59 -12.01 -2.90 -22.67
C ARG A 59 -11.72 -1.59 -21.94
N LEU A 60 -12.35 -1.40 -20.79
CA LEU A 60 -12.21 -0.22 -19.94
C LEU A 60 -11.20 -0.48 -18.82
N PHE A 61 -10.25 0.43 -18.65
CA PHE A 61 -9.22 0.37 -17.62
C PHE A 61 -9.17 1.69 -16.85
N SER A 62 -8.75 1.61 -15.59
CA SER A 62 -8.27 2.79 -14.86
C SER A 62 -7.03 3.35 -15.55
N SER A 63 -6.92 4.68 -15.58
CA SER A 63 -5.76 5.40 -16.12
C SER A 63 -4.42 5.00 -15.49
N THR A 64 -4.46 4.40 -14.30
CA THR A 64 -3.29 3.79 -13.64
C THR A 64 -2.57 2.76 -14.51
N ILE A 65 -3.26 2.14 -15.49
CA ILE A 65 -2.61 1.23 -16.44
C ILE A 65 -1.46 1.88 -17.20
N LYS A 66 -1.56 3.18 -17.52
CA LYS A 66 -0.49 3.93 -18.19
C LYS A 66 0.71 4.12 -17.27
N LEU A 67 0.44 4.36 -15.98
CA LEU A 67 1.50 4.49 -14.99
C LEU A 67 2.18 3.15 -14.73
N LEU A 68 1.45 2.04 -14.77
CA LEU A 68 2.03 0.71 -14.55
C LEU A 68 3.15 0.39 -15.56
N GLU A 69 3.03 0.87 -16.80
CA GLU A 69 4.06 0.68 -17.83
C GLU A 69 5.35 1.45 -17.51
N ILE A 70 5.23 2.59 -16.83
CA ILE A 70 6.33 3.52 -16.50
C ILE A 70 6.89 3.24 -15.10
N CYS A 71 6.04 2.76 -14.20
CA CYS A 71 6.30 2.51 -12.79
C CYS A 71 5.77 1.10 -12.45
N PRO A 72 6.54 0.03 -12.74
CA PRO A 72 6.09 -1.35 -12.59
C PRO A 72 5.85 -1.77 -11.13
N TRP A 73 6.44 -1.07 -10.16
CA TRP A 73 6.36 -1.49 -8.76
C TRP A 73 6.33 -0.34 -7.77
N ALA A 74 5.66 -0.57 -6.64
CA ALA A 74 5.61 0.35 -5.51
C ALA A 74 5.60 -0.42 -4.18
N THR A 75 6.32 0.10 -3.20
CA THR A 75 6.34 -0.41 -1.82
C THR A 75 6.29 0.73 -0.79
N LEU A 76 6.02 0.40 0.47
CA LEU A 76 5.95 1.34 1.57
C LEU A 76 6.60 0.77 2.82
N ALA A 77 7.26 1.65 3.58
CA ALA A 77 7.77 1.40 4.91
C ALA A 77 6.95 2.17 5.94
N LEU A 78 6.58 1.49 7.03
CA LEU A 78 5.98 2.10 8.21
C LEU A 78 7.14 2.53 9.13
N ILE A 79 7.41 3.84 9.24
CA ILE A 79 8.63 4.36 9.90
C ILE A 79 8.38 5.04 11.25
N ASP A 80 7.11 5.21 11.65
CA ASP A 80 6.76 5.95 12.86
C ASP A 80 6.52 5.04 14.06
N GLU A 81 7.58 4.79 14.83
CA GLU A 81 7.55 3.93 16.02
C GLU A 81 6.58 4.41 17.12
N ARG A 82 6.15 5.68 17.09
CA ARG A 82 5.20 6.22 18.08
C ARG A 82 3.80 5.63 17.92
N LEU A 83 3.45 5.23 16.70
CA LEU A 83 2.11 4.77 16.31
C LEU A 83 2.07 3.32 15.86
N ILE A 84 3.25 2.70 15.68
CA ILE A 84 3.38 1.29 15.32
C ILE A 84 3.83 0.53 16.56
N ASN A 85 2.95 -0.34 17.08
CA ASN A 85 3.38 -1.29 18.09
C ASN A 85 4.25 -2.38 17.42
N PRO A 86 5.44 -2.71 17.93
CA PRO A 86 6.36 -3.65 17.27
C PRO A 86 5.87 -5.11 17.26
N VAL A 87 4.82 -5.43 18.02
CA VAL A 87 4.23 -6.78 18.11
C VAL A 87 2.89 -6.85 17.38
N ILE A 88 2.03 -5.85 17.58
CA ILE A 88 0.64 -5.85 17.11
C ILE A 88 0.52 -5.12 15.76
N GLY A 89 1.39 -4.15 15.50
CA GLY A 89 1.34 -3.28 14.34
C GLY A 89 0.47 -2.03 14.55
N PRO A 90 -0.06 -1.43 13.47
CA PRO A 90 -0.86 -0.21 13.56
C PRO A 90 -2.24 -0.47 14.17
N ILE A 91 -2.82 0.57 14.78
CA ILE A 91 -4.13 0.46 15.46
C ILE A 91 -5.26 0.34 14.43
N GLU A 92 -5.90 -0.82 14.44
CA GLU A 92 -7.07 -1.10 13.61
C GLU A 92 -8.34 -0.53 14.25
N THR A 93 -9.21 0.12 13.47
CA THR A 93 -10.50 0.61 13.96
C THR A 93 -11.40 -0.48 14.52
N HIS A 94 -11.20 -1.74 14.10
CA HIS A 94 -11.87 -2.89 14.68
C HIS A 94 -11.59 -3.03 16.18
N ASP A 95 -10.37 -2.69 16.64
CA ASP A 95 -10.02 -2.78 18.06
C ASP A 95 -10.69 -1.68 18.89
N ILE A 96 -10.84 -0.48 18.31
CA ILE A 96 -11.63 0.60 18.92
C ILE A 96 -13.10 0.18 19.01
N LEU A 97 -13.65 -0.41 17.95
CA LEU A 97 -15.05 -0.80 17.89
C LEU A 97 -15.42 -1.92 18.87
N LYS A 98 -14.51 -2.85 19.19
CA LYS A 98 -14.73 -3.85 20.24
C LYS A 98 -15.09 -3.20 21.58
N ALA A 99 -14.49 -2.07 21.92
CA ALA A 99 -14.82 -1.32 23.13
C ALA A 99 -16.17 -0.60 23.00
N VAL A 100 -16.44 0.00 21.85
CA VAL A 100 -17.64 0.84 21.62
C VAL A 100 -18.91 0.01 21.41
N ILE A 101 -18.81 -1.23 20.93
CA ILE A 101 -19.99 -2.07 20.65
C ILE A 101 -20.62 -2.68 21.92
N ALA A 102 -19.90 -2.70 23.04
CA ALA A 102 -20.35 -3.37 24.26
C ALA A 102 -21.76 -2.94 24.76
N PRO A 103 -22.14 -1.64 24.74
CA PRO A 103 -23.50 -1.23 25.13
C PRO A 103 -24.59 -1.79 24.21
N TYR A 104 -24.31 -1.97 22.92
CA TYR A 104 -25.27 -2.46 21.91
C TYR A 104 -25.57 -3.96 22.07
N LEU A 105 -24.72 -4.69 22.80
CA LEU A 105 -24.90 -6.12 23.07
C LEU A 105 -25.72 -6.39 24.35
N ARG A 106 -26.01 -5.37 25.16
CA ARG A 106 -26.74 -5.54 26.42
C ARG A 106 -28.23 -5.68 26.16
N ARG A 107 -28.88 -6.69 26.76
CA ARG A 107 -30.32 -6.95 26.61
C ARG A 107 -31.19 -5.72 26.90
N GLU A 108 -30.80 -4.91 27.89
CA GLU A 108 -31.47 -3.65 28.24
C GLU A 108 -31.54 -2.64 27.08
N ASN A 109 -30.66 -2.77 26.09
CA ASN A 109 -30.55 -1.87 24.93
C ASN A 109 -31.06 -2.51 23.61
N VAL A 110 -31.48 -3.78 23.62
CA VAL A 110 -31.96 -4.51 22.43
C VAL A 110 -33.46 -4.80 22.55
N TYR A 111 -34.26 -3.73 22.62
CA TYR A 111 -35.73 -3.80 22.59
C TYR A 111 -36.30 -2.91 21.47
N PRO A 112 -37.50 -3.23 20.93
CA PRO A 112 -38.13 -2.40 19.90
C PRO A 112 -38.32 -0.95 20.37
N GLY A 113 -37.74 0.01 19.63
CA GLY A 113 -37.75 1.44 19.98
C GLY A 113 -36.47 1.96 20.66
N SER A 114 -35.48 1.10 20.93
CA SER A 114 -34.17 1.53 21.42
C SER A 114 -33.38 2.30 20.37
N ALA A 115 -32.74 3.41 20.77
CA ALA A 115 -31.80 4.15 19.93
C ALA A 115 -30.53 3.35 19.60
N MET A 116 -30.30 2.24 20.31
CA MET A 116 -29.13 1.37 20.21
C MET A 116 -29.43 0.07 19.42
N LEU A 117 -30.49 0.04 18.61
CA LEU A 117 -30.82 -1.13 17.79
C LEU A 117 -29.79 -1.42 16.69
N TYR A 118 -29.07 -0.40 16.23
CA TYR A 118 -28.09 -0.51 15.15
C TYR A 118 -26.68 -0.22 15.67
N GLY A 119 -25.94 -1.29 15.95
CA GLY A 119 -24.56 -1.20 16.44
C GLY A 119 -23.58 -0.66 15.38
N PRO A 120 -22.50 0.01 15.81
CA PRO A 120 -21.47 0.48 14.90
C PRO A 120 -20.74 -0.71 14.24
N GLN A 121 -20.40 -0.56 12.96
CA GLN A 121 -19.75 -1.61 12.16
C GLN A 121 -18.31 -1.25 11.81
N PRO A 122 -17.38 -2.23 11.76
CA PRO A 122 -16.01 -2.01 11.33
C PRO A 122 -15.93 -1.78 9.82
N HIS A 123 -15.32 -0.64 9.46
CA HIS A 123 -15.14 -0.22 8.07
C HIS A 123 -13.66 -0.22 7.67
N GLY A 124 -12.90 -1.24 8.11
CA GLY A 124 -11.54 -1.53 7.64
C GLY A 124 -10.59 -0.33 7.57
N LYS A 125 -10.51 0.48 8.64
CA LYS A 125 -9.65 1.67 8.70
C LYS A 125 -8.49 1.46 9.65
N ILE A 126 -7.34 2.04 9.32
CA ILE A 126 -6.22 2.24 10.23
C ILE A 126 -6.29 3.67 10.76
N TYR A 127 -6.29 3.82 12.08
CA TYR A 127 -6.24 5.13 12.72
C TYR A 127 -4.81 5.44 13.13
N ALA A 128 -4.18 6.38 12.43
CA ALA A 128 -2.77 6.72 12.57
C ALA A 128 -2.57 8.22 12.28
N PRO A 129 -3.02 9.11 13.19
CA PRO A 129 -2.96 10.55 12.97
C PRO A 129 -1.52 11.07 12.99
N SER A 130 -1.18 11.90 12.01
CA SER A 130 0.18 12.47 11.83
C SER A 130 1.29 11.42 11.71
N MET A 131 0.94 10.21 11.26
CA MET A 131 1.90 9.14 11.06
C MET A 131 2.74 9.39 9.80
N ASN A 132 4.05 9.30 9.93
CA ASN A 132 4.96 9.33 8.78
C ASN A 132 5.11 7.94 8.15
N VAL A 133 5.10 7.91 6.83
CA VAL A 133 5.35 6.72 6.00
C VAL A 133 6.30 7.07 4.87
N THR A 134 7.14 6.10 4.48
CA THR A 134 8.01 6.25 3.31
C THR A 134 7.47 5.40 2.18
N LEU A 135 7.14 6.03 1.06
CA LEU A 135 6.74 5.35 -0.18
C LEU A 135 7.95 5.24 -1.10
N ALA A 136 8.05 4.14 -1.82
CA ALA A 136 9.10 3.91 -2.81
C ALA A 136 8.49 3.38 -4.11
N TYR A 137 8.78 4.07 -5.21
CA TYR A 137 8.28 3.77 -6.54
C TYR A 137 9.45 3.48 -7.48
N PHE A 138 9.38 2.36 -8.18
CA PHE A 138 10.38 1.99 -9.19
C PHE A 138 9.97 2.59 -10.52
N VAL A 139 10.69 3.60 -10.99
CA VAL A 139 10.31 4.40 -12.17
C VAL A 139 11.32 4.26 -13.31
N GLN A 140 10.85 4.32 -14.54
CA GLN A 140 11.71 4.43 -15.71
C GLN A 140 12.40 5.80 -15.78
N ASP A 141 13.66 5.81 -16.20
CA ASP A 141 14.53 6.99 -16.13
C ASP A 141 13.99 8.16 -16.94
N GLU A 142 13.42 7.88 -18.12
CA GLU A 142 12.82 8.88 -19.01
C GLU A 142 11.69 9.68 -18.34
N TYR A 143 10.98 9.08 -17.39
CA TYR A 143 9.82 9.67 -16.72
C TYR A 143 10.10 10.09 -15.28
N ALA A 144 11.31 9.85 -14.77
CA ALA A 144 11.65 10.01 -13.36
C ALA A 144 11.40 11.46 -12.86
N ASP A 145 11.92 12.46 -13.57
CA ASP A 145 11.77 13.88 -13.19
C ASP A 145 10.31 14.35 -13.23
N GLU A 146 9.55 13.83 -14.19
CA GLU A 146 8.14 14.16 -14.35
C GLU A 146 7.29 13.54 -13.24
N LEU A 147 7.55 12.27 -12.90
CA LEU A 147 6.88 11.59 -11.79
C LEU A 147 7.28 12.16 -10.44
N MET A 148 8.53 12.62 -10.28
CA MET A 148 8.97 13.35 -9.08
C MET A 148 8.15 14.62 -8.86
N ARG A 149 7.92 15.42 -9.90
CA ARG A 149 7.05 16.61 -9.78
C ARG A 149 5.60 16.22 -9.50
N SER A 150 5.12 15.16 -10.15
CA SER A 150 3.75 14.66 -9.98
C SER A 150 3.50 14.12 -8.57
N ALA A 151 4.52 13.56 -7.92
CA ALA A 151 4.44 13.00 -6.58
C ALA A 151 3.96 14.02 -5.52
N TYR A 152 4.34 15.30 -5.64
CA TYR A 152 3.83 16.35 -4.76
C TYR A 152 2.31 16.58 -4.88
N GLY A 153 1.70 16.15 -5.98
CA GLY A 153 0.26 16.19 -6.19
C GLY A 153 -0.52 15.02 -5.56
N ILE A 154 0.15 14.09 -4.86
CA ILE A 154 -0.52 13.02 -4.15
C ILE A 154 -1.24 13.61 -2.93
N VAL A 155 -2.59 13.60 -2.96
CA VAL A 155 -3.42 14.18 -1.90
C VAL A 155 -4.11 13.13 -1.01
N ALA A 156 -4.16 11.86 -1.43
CA ALA A 156 -4.76 10.79 -0.64
C ALA A 156 -4.21 9.41 -0.98
N LEU A 157 -4.09 8.53 0.03
CA LEU A 157 -3.71 7.12 -0.10
C LEU A 157 -4.92 6.21 0.17
N GLY A 158 -5.53 5.66 -0.88
CA GLY A 158 -6.75 4.85 -0.77
C GLY A 158 -8.01 5.67 -1.06
N CYS A 159 -8.96 5.70 -0.12
CA CYS A 159 -10.19 6.49 -0.27
C CYS A 159 -9.93 8.00 -0.31
N LYS A 160 -10.90 8.78 -0.78
CA LYS A 160 -10.80 10.25 -0.86
C LYS A 160 -10.61 10.92 0.51
N GLU A 161 -11.07 10.28 1.58
CA GLU A 161 -10.93 10.82 2.94
C GLU A 161 -9.54 10.57 3.52
N ALA A 162 -8.76 9.62 2.99
CA ALA A 162 -7.43 9.26 3.48
C ALA A 162 -6.36 10.28 3.05
N VAL A 163 -6.53 11.53 3.49
CA VAL A 163 -5.72 12.68 3.11
C VAL A 163 -4.28 12.51 3.61
N VAL A 164 -3.34 12.87 2.75
CA VAL A 164 -1.90 12.80 3.01
C VAL A 164 -1.23 14.12 2.62
N SER A 165 -0.21 14.51 3.37
CA SER A 165 0.70 15.60 3.03
C SER A 165 2.04 15.03 2.58
N ILE A 166 2.49 15.40 1.39
CA ILE A 166 3.82 15.04 0.91
C ILE A 166 4.84 16.02 1.48
N LYS A 167 5.79 15.50 2.26
CA LYS A 167 6.82 16.31 2.94
C LYS A 167 8.06 16.44 2.07
N GLU A 168 8.53 15.31 1.55
CA GLU A 168 9.76 15.25 0.75
C GLU A 168 9.60 14.25 -0.39
N VAL A 169 10.29 14.52 -1.49
CA VAL A 169 10.35 13.66 -2.67
C VAL A 169 11.80 13.64 -3.15
N HIS A 170 12.38 12.45 -3.24
CA HIS A 170 13.76 12.23 -3.66
C HIS A 170 13.82 11.24 -4.81
N LEU A 171 14.57 11.58 -5.85
CA LEU A 171 15.00 10.61 -6.87
C LEU A 171 16.36 10.09 -6.49
N VAL A 172 16.44 8.79 -6.22
CA VAL A 172 17.68 8.13 -5.82
C VAL A 172 18.05 7.05 -6.83
N ASP A 173 19.36 6.98 -7.11
CA ASP A 173 19.93 5.86 -7.83
C ASP A 173 20.05 4.66 -6.88
N PHE A 174 20.08 3.47 -7.46
CA PHE A 174 20.17 2.23 -6.70
C PHE A 174 21.01 1.19 -7.44
N THR A 175 21.51 0.23 -6.67
CA THR A 175 22.29 -0.90 -7.17
C THR A 175 21.63 -2.22 -6.76
N GLU A 176 21.61 -3.18 -7.67
CA GLU A 176 21.25 -4.55 -7.31
C GLU A 176 22.39 -5.18 -6.51
N ILE A 177 22.05 -5.80 -5.39
CA ILE A 177 23.00 -6.53 -4.53
C ILE A 177 22.61 -8.00 -4.46
N HIS A 178 23.60 -8.86 -4.19
CA HIS A 178 23.42 -10.32 -4.15
C HIS A 178 23.65 -10.91 -2.75
N GLU A 179 23.30 -10.14 -1.73
CA GLU A 179 23.39 -10.58 -0.34
C GLU A 179 22.29 -11.58 -0.01
N ARG A 180 22.63 -12.63 0.75
CA ARG A 180 21.68 -13.66 1.17
C ARG A 180 20.82 -13.24 2.35
N MET A 181 21.31 -12.30 3.15
CA MET A 181 20.67 -11.79 4.35
C MET A 181 20.73 -10.27 4.30
N VAL A 182 19.58 -9.63 4.47
CA VAL A 182 19.47 -8.17 4.34
C VAL A 182 18.55 -7.60 5.42
N LYS A 183 18.67 -6.30 5.67
CA LYS A 183 17.80 -5.55 6.57
C LYS A 183 16.90 -4.63 5.78
N THR A 184 15.58 -4.70 5.99
CA THR A 184 14.62 -3.85 5.30
C THR A 184 13.50 -3.40 6.22
N ALA A 185 12.97 -2.21 5.98
CA ALA A 185 11.73 -1.70 6.59
C ALA A 185 10.56 -1.65 5.58
N PHE A 186 10.81 -1.92 4.30
CA PHE A 186 9.80 -1.88 3.25
C PHE A 186 9.06 -3.21 3.18
N TYR A 187 7.75 -3.16 2.93
CA TYR A 187 7.02 -4.41 2.72
C TYR A 187 7.48 -5.10 1.43
N PHE A 188 7.33 -6.42 1.40
CA PHE A 188 7.65 -7.23 0.23
C PHE A 188 6.75 -8.48 0.13
N PRO A 189 6.58 -9.07 -1.06
CA PRO A 189 5.81 -10.30 -1.21
C PRO A 189 6.48 -11.45 -0.45
N LYS A 190 5.72 -12.31 0.21
CA LYS A 190 6.24 -13.41 1.05
C LYS A 190 7.17 -14.35 0.30
N LYS A 191 6.97 -14.55 -1.01
CA LYS A 191 7.87 -15.36 -1.85
C LYS A 191 9.28 -14.77 -2.01
N ALA A 192 9.44 -13.46 -1.78
CA ALA A 192 10.70 -12.76 -1.96
C ALA A 192 11.70 -13.00 -0.81
N GLY A 193 11.23 -13.39 0.38
CA GLY A 193 12.14 -13.67 1.50
C GLY A 193 11.45 -14.15 2.76
N ILE A 194 12.24 -14.71 3.66
CA ILE A 194 11.80 -15.24 4.94
C ILE A 194 12.36 -14.35 6.06
N PRO A 195 11.52 -13.69 6.87
CA PRO A 195 11.98 -12.94 8.03
C PRO A 195 12.66 -13.85 9.04
N LEU A 196 13.85 -13.45 9.48
CA LEU A 196 14.65 -14.15 10.48
C LEU A 196 14.49 -13.52 11.86
N SER A 197 14.42 -12.19 11.92
CA SER A 197 14.30 -11.44 13.17
C SER A 197 13.57 -10.10 12.97
N GLY A 198 12.99 -9.57 14.06
CA GLY A 198 12.22 -8.33 14.07
C GLY A 198 10.70 -8.53 13.92
N GLY A 199 9.94 -7.50 14.28
CA GLY A 199 8.47 -7.52 14.26
C GLY A 199 7.92 -7.29 12.85
N TYR A 200 7.00 -8.16 12.42
CA TYR A 200 6.30 -8.01 11.15
C TYR A 200 4.86 -8.50 11.28
N VAL A 201 4.00 -7.99 10.40
CA VAL A 201 2.65 -8.51 10.18
C VAL A 201 2.52 -8.99 8.75
N MET A 202 1.55 -9.86 8.52
CA MET A 202 1.22 -10.32 7.18
C MET A 202 -0.13 -9.77 6.75
N ASP A 203 -0.25 -9.48 5.47
CA ASP A 203 -1.52 -9.12 4.86
C ASP A 203 -1.57 -9.56 3.39
N LEU A 204 -2.79 -9.72 2.87
CA LEU A 204 -3.04 -10.11 1.49
C LEU A 204 -3.22 -8.86 0.63
N PHE A 205 -2.25 -8.57 -0.25
CA PHE A 205 -2.29 -7.42 -1.15
C PHE A 205 -2.55 -7.83 -2.59
N THR A 206 -3.19 -6.93 -3.34
CA THR A 206 -3.34 -7.10 -4.78
C THR A 206 -2.06 -6.69 -5.49
N LEU A 207 -1.63 -7.51 -6.44
CA LEU A 207 -0.45 -7.27 -7.25
C LEU A 207 -0.73 -6.21 -8.32
N PRO A 208 0.26 -5.38 -8.68
CA PRO A 208 0.13 -4.37 -9.72
C PRO A 208 0.16 -5.01 -11.11
N LYS A 209 -0.92 -5.71 -11.48
CA LYS A 209 -1.10 -6.34 -12.80
C LYS A 209 -2.18 -5.60 -13.60
N ALA A 210 -2.09 -5.65 -14.93
CA ALA A 210 -3.07 -5.01 -15.81
C ALA A 210 -4.52 -5.42 -15.50
N GLU A 211 -4.74 -6.70 -15.21
CA GLU A 211 -6.04 -7.27 -14.82
C GLU A 211 -6.63 -6.63 -13.55
N HIS A 212 -5.80 -6.13 -12.63
CA HIS A 212 -6.26 -5.42 -11.45
C HIS A 212 -6.89 -4.06 -11.82
N PHE A 213 -6.42 -3.41 -12.87
CA PHE A 213 -6.90 -2.09 -13.29
C PHE A 213 -8.04 -2.15 -14.32
N GLU A 214 -8.40 -3.35 -14.78
CA GLU A 214 -9.58 -3.58 -15.63
C GLU A 214 -10.87 -3.28 -14.84
N LEU A 215 -11.74 -2.48 -15.46
CA LEU A 215 -13.02 -2.05 -14.90
C LEU A 215 -14.14 -2.99 -15.34
N ALA A 216 -15.21 -3.07 -14.54
CA ALA A 216 -16.40 -3.89 -14.81
C ALA A 216 -16.13 -5.40 -15.05
N LYS A 217 -14.95 -5.91 -14.68
CA LYS A 217 -14.61 -7.34 -14.73
C LYS A 217 -14.59 -7.94 -13.32
N VAL A 218 -15.15 -9.15 -13.21
CA VAL A 218 -15.02 -9.95 -11.98
C VAL A 218 -13.56 -10.39 -11.85
N LYS A 219 -12.92 -10.00 -10.74
CA LYS A 219 -11.51 -10.25 -10.47
C LYS A 219 -11.35 -11.53 -9.66
N ASP A 220 -10.48 -12.42 -10.14
CA ASP A 220 -10.07 -13.60 -9.39
C ASP A 220 -9.00 -13.21 -8.38
N LEU A 221 -9.43 -12.94 -7.14
CA LEU A 221 -8.52 -12.53 -6.07
C LEU A 221 -7.46 -13.58 -5.75
N SER A 222 -7.69 -14.86 -6.02
CA SER A 222 -6.70 -15.91 -5.77
C SER A 222 -5.48 -15.80 -6.70
N LYS A 223 -5.67 -15.22 -7.89
CA LYS A 223 -4.61 -15.01 -8.89
C LYS A 223 -3.98 -13.62 -8.81
N LEU A 224 -4.74 -12.66 -8.34
CA LEU A 224 -4.35 -11.24 -8.30
C LEU A 224 -3.87 -10.77 -6.94
N SER A 225 -3.90 -11.64 -5.93
CA SER A 225 -3.44 -11.29 -4.59
C SER A 225 -2.35 -12.23 -4.12
N GLU A 226 -1.43 -11.69 -3.33
CA GLU A 226 -0.34 -12.43 -2.73
C GLU A 226 -0.18 -12.01 -1.26
N GLU A 227 0.33 -12.90 -0.43
CA GLU A 227 0.70 -12.55 0.94
C GLU A 227 1.94 -11.65 0.93
N PHE A 228 1.88 -10.56 1.67
CA PHE A 228 2.98 -9.64 1.88
C PHE A 228 3.42 -9.67 3.33
N ILE A 229 4.71 -9.47 3.51
CA ILE A 229 5.35 -9.25 4.79
C ILE A 229 5.48 -7.74 4.95
N ILE A 230 4.89 -7.21 6.01
CA ILE A 230 4.88 -5.79 6.35
C ILE A 230 5.72 -5.63 7.61
N PRO A 231 6.96 -5.14 7.49
CA PRO A 231 7.79 -4.83 8.64
C PRO A 231 7.14 -3.78 9.54
N LEU A 232 7.25 -3.95 10.85
CA LEU A 232 6.83 -2.97 11.87
C LEU A 232 8.00 -2.08 12.34
N GLY A 233 9.08 -2.10 11.58
CA GLY A 233 10.39 -1.53 11.84
C GLY A 233 11.40 -2.18 10.89
N SER A 234 12.70 -2.04 11.15
CA SER A 234 13.71 -2.77 10.37
C SER A 234 13.75 -4.25 10.77
N ILE A 235 13.58 -5.16 9.81
CA ILE A 235 13.64 -6.62 10.03
C ILE A 235 14.79 -7.24 9.24
N GLU A 236 15.32 -8.37 9.73
CA GLU A 236 16.30 -9.18 8.99
C GLU A 236 15.58 -10.23 8.16
N VAL A 237 15.98 -10.38 6.90
CA VAL A 237 15.31 -11.25 5.92
C VAL A 237 16.34 -12.10 5.20
N GLN A 238 16.08 -13.41 5.14
CA GLN A 238 16.75 -14.32 4.23
C GLN A 238 16.12 -14.21 2.84
N VAL A 239 16.92 -13.83 1.86
CA VAL A 239 16.48 -13.53 0.49
C VAL A 239 16.21 -14.82 -0.28
N SER A 240 15.07 -14.86 -0.98
CA SER A 240 14.70 -15.94 -1.91
C SER A 240 15.24 -15.68 -3.33
N HIS A 241 15.40 -16.73 -4.11
CA HIS A 241 15.77 -16.67 -5.53
C HIS A 241 14.77 -15.89 -6.41
N GLU A 242 13.52 -15.76 -5.96
CA GLU A 242 12.46 -15.02 -6.66
C GLU A 242 12.56 -13.50 -6.47
N ALA A 243 13.41 -13.03 -5.56
CA ALA A 243 13.60 -11.61 -5.29
C ALA A 243 14.77 -11.03 -6.08
N ALA A 244 14.64 -9.77 -6.47
CA ALA A 244 15.77 -8.88 -6.67
C ALA A 244 15.91 -8.01 -5.42
N VAL A 245 17.15 -7.83 -4.97
CA VAL A 245 17.47 -7.01 -3.81
C VAL A 245 18.13 -5.74 -4.31
N VAL A 246 17.53 -4.63 -3.96
CA VAL A 246 17.98 -3.31 -4.39
C VAL A 246 18.40 -2.53 -3.16
N LYS A 247 19.59 -1.92 -3.23
CA LYS A 247 20.08 -0.98 -2.23
C LYS A 247 20.17 0.40 -2.85
N ASP A 248 19.48 1.38 -2.25
CA ASP A 248 19.55 2.76 -2.71
C ASP A 248 20.82 3.47 -2.20
N ALA A 249 21.09 4.65 -2.75
CA ALA A 249 22.24 5.48 -2.36
C ALA A 249 22.21 5.94 -0.89
N GLU A 250 21.04 5.94 -0.24
CA GLU A 250 20.86 6.30 1.17
C GLU A 250 21.12 5.09 2.10
N GLY A 251 21.22 3.89 1.54
CA GLY A 251 21.52 2.65 2.24
C GLY A 251 20.30 1.80 2.57
N ASP A 252 19.09 2.23 2.21
CA ASP A 252 17.88 1.45 2.40
C ASP A 252 17.86 0.28 1.41
N VAL A 253 17.40 -0.88 1.90
CA VAL A 253 17.29 -2.10 1.10
C VAL A 253 15.83 -2.43 0.85
N LEU A 254 15.50 -2.74 -0.40
CA LEU A 254 14.18 -3.10 -0.86
C LEU A 254 14.22 -4.48 -1.51
N LEU A 255 13.24 -5.32 -1.19
CA LEU A 255 13.04 -6.62 -1.84
C LEU A 255 11.87 -6.50 -2.80
N ILE A 256 12.11 -6.75 -4.08
CA ILE A 256 11.07 -6.70 -5.11
C ILE A 256 11.05 -8.01 -5.91
N PRO A 257 9.91 -8.37 -6.53
CA PRO A 257 9.87 -9.49 -7.46
C PRO A 257 10.91 -9.33 -8.57
N ARG A 258 11.65 -10.40 -8.88
CA ARG A 258 12.70 -10.37 -9.92
C ARG A 258 12.16 -10.03 -11.31
N GLU A 259 10.90 -10.35 -11.58
CA GLU A 259 10.16 -9.97 -12.80
C GLU A 259 10.13 -8.44 -13.03
N VAL A 260 10.03 -7.65 -11.95
CA VAL A 260 10.01 -6.18 -12.02
C VAL A 260 11.34 -5.64 -12.57
N MET A 261 12.47 -6.23 -12.16
CA MET A 261 13.80 -5.80 -12.61
C MET A 261 14.11 -6.24 -14.04
N ARG A 262 13.54 -7.36 -14.49
CA ARG A 262 13.72 -7.86 -15.87
C ARG A 262 12.89 -7.09 -16.89
N GLY A 263 11.87 -6.37 -16.45
CA GLY A 263 10.89 -5.74 -17.33
C GLY A 263 9.92 -6.75 -17.95
N ASP A 264 9.85 -7.96 -17.40
CA ASP A 264 8.90 -8.99 -17.84
C ASP A 264 7.48 -8.58 -17.35
N LYS A 265 6.58 -8.33 -18.30
CA LYS A 265 5.19 -7.89 -18.07
C LYS A 265 4.25 -9.04 -17.72
#